data_AF-A0A1Y2HWQ1-F1
#
_entry.id   AF-A0A1Y2HWQ1-F1
#
_cell.length_a   1.000
_cell.length_b   1.000
_cell.length_c   1.000
_cell.angle_alpha   90.00
_cell.angle_beta   90.00
_cell.angle_gamma   90.00
#
_symmetry.space_group_name_H-M   'P 1'
#
loop_
_entity.id
_entity.type
_entity.pdbx_description
1 polymer ?
#
loop_
_entity_poly.entity_id
_entity_poly.type
_entity_poly.pdbx_seq_one_letter_code
_entity_poly.pdbx_strand_id
1 'polypeptide(L)'
;MHVFTKAMEMDNANHQSPAGTAMIPATITHAQETLAAASPPNLPAGVMVHQDLEALLNSYPANYLGSWHYWPHSTLPNLHDSINATLTVLIPLSFVSWSNPAVRKAAIWGSTVYSDDSDIVAMLIHSGHIKLSDPLSAATPSKVSPEGDRMDVDGEPTFKSGKGHLAVTLRVYPRLAHYPSIYSNGVRSRCWDSHDGVSLKVEAVAIDPYLIP
;
A
#
# COMPACT_ATOMS: atom_id res chain seq x y z
N MET A 1 -38.44 44.11 -5.16
CA MET A 1 -37.11 44.72 -5.33
C MET A 1 -36.49 44.82 -3.94
N HIS A 2 -35.52 43.96 -3.64
CA HIS A 2 -34.86 43.94 -2.34
C HIS A 2 -33.64 44.85 -2.37
N VAL A 3 -33.63 45.84 -1.48
CA VAL A 3 -32.47 46.61 -1.08
C VAL A 3 -32.57 46.81 0.43
N PHE A 4 -31.63 46.24 1.17
CA PHE A 4 -31.32 46.68 2.52
C PHE A 4 -29.81 46.72 2.70
N THR A 5 -29.38 47.82 3.29
CA THR A 5 -28.01 48.30 3.43
C THR A 5 -27.58 48.19 4.90
N LYS A 6 -26.28 47.97 5.11
CA LYS A 6 -25.41 48.61 6.14
C LYS A 6 -25.17 47.93 7.53
N ALA A 7 -23.90 47.54 7.71
CA ALA A 7 -22.90 47.78 8.79
C ALA A 7 -23.08 47.36 10.28
N MET A 8 -22.05 46.65 10.81
CA MET A 8 -21.13 46.95 11.96
C MET A 8 -21.61 47.97 13.03
N GLU A 9 -21.42 47.86 14.35
CA GLU A 9 -20.41 47.18 15.20
C GLU A 9 -20.86 47.20 16.70
N MET A 10 -20.30 46.26 17.49
CA MET A 10 -20.09 46.11 18.95
C MET A 10 -20.88 46.91 20.00
N ASP A 11 -21.29 46.21 21.07
CA ASP A 11 -21.04 46.73 22.43
C ASP A 11 -20.84 45.65 23.51
N ASN A 12 -20.07 46.07 24.50
CA ASN A 12 -19.30 45.35 25.51
C ASN A 12 -20.07 45.20 26.84
N ALA A 13 -20.06 44.03 27.49
CA ALA A 13 -20.47 43.91 28.89
C ALA A 13 -19.76 42.76 29.63
N ASN A 14 -18.75 43.17 30.37
CA ASN A 14 -18.03 42.48 31.44
C ASN A 14 -18.96 42.16 32.63
N HIS A 15 -18.96 40.93 33.16
CA HIS A 15 -19.45 40.63 34.52
C HIS A 15 -18.59 39.55 35.19
N GLN A 16 -18.16 39.88 36.41
CA GLN A 16 -17.21 39.18 37.27
C GLN A 16 -17.78 37.88 37.90
N SER A 17 -16.85 36.98 38.25
CA SER A 17 -16.98 35.65 38.89
C SER A 17 -17.63 35.64 40.30
N PRO A 18 -17.84 34.45 40.88
CA PRO A 18 -16.84 33.97 41.84
C PRO A 18 -16.50 32.47 41.75
N ALA A 19 -15.38 32.15 42.41
CA ALA A 19 -14.68 30.88 42.44
C ALA A 19 -15.41 29.77 43.23
N GLY A 20 -15.28 28.54 42.74
CA GLY A 20 -15.64 27.31 43.43
C GLY A 20 -14.68 26.19 43.05
N THR A 21 -13.76 25.87 43.96
CA THR A 21 -12.78 24.79 43.86
C THR A 21 -13.45 23.42 43.99
N ALA A 22 -13.23 22.51 43.03
CA ALA A 22 -13.32 21.07 43.25
C ALA A 22 -12.35 20.33 42.31
N MET A 23 -11.45 19.56 42.92
CA MET A 23 -10.41 18.75 42.31
C MET A 23 -10.96 17.37 41.91
N ILE A 24 -10.68 16.90 40.69
CA ILE A 24 -10.52 15.48 40.34
C ILE A 24 -9.49 15.35 39.20
N PRO A 25 -8.47 14.48 39.28
CA PRO A 25 -7.47 14.33 38.24
C PRO A 25 -7.87 13.22 37.27
N ALA A 26 -7.89 13.50 35.97
CA ALA A 26 -7.88 12.47 34.94
C ALA A 26 -6.70 12.78 34.00
N THR A 27 -5.54 12.23 34.36
CA THR A 27 -4.38 12.14 33.50
C THR A 27 -4.73 11.24 32.31
N ILE A 28 -5.04 11.84 31.16
CA ILE A 28 -5.00 11.13 29.89
C ILE A 28 -3.56 11.23 29.40
N THR A 29 -2.78 10.20 29.72
CA THR A 29 -1.46 9.96 29.14
C THR A 29 -1.63 9.79 27.63
N HIS A 30 -1.17 10.78 26.86
CA HIS A 30 -0.98 10.63 25.42
C HIS A 30 0.20 9.68 25.21
N ALA A 31 -0.09 8.39 25.01
CA ALA A 31 0.92 7.45 24.55
C ALA A 31 1.24 7.79 23.10
N GLN A 32 2.40 8.41 22.87
CA GLN A 32 3.00 8.48 21.54
C GLN A 32 3.37 7.05 21.12
N GLU A 33 2.50 6.45 20.31
CA GLU A 33 2.78 5.21 19.62
C GLU A 33 3.93 5.49 18.64
N THR A 34 5.13 5.09 19.03
CA THR A 34 6.32 5.27 18.24
C THR A 34 6.23 4.27 17.10
N LEU A 35 5.78 4.70 15.92
CA LEU A 35 5.93 3.95 14.68
C LEU A 35 7.41 3.68 14.48
N ALA A 36 7.84 2.47 14.86
CA ALA A 36 9.15 1.96 14.54
C ALA A 36 9.31 2.02 13.02
N ALA A 37 10.27 2.82 12.56
CA ALA A 37 10.62 2.91 11.15
C ALA A 37 10.95 1.50 10.65
N ALA A 38 10.06 0.92 9.85
CA ALA A 38 10.34 -0.31 9.13
C ALA A 38 11.60 -0.06 8.30
N SER A 39 12.58 -0.96 8.41
CA SER A 39 13.80 -0.88 7.60
C SER A 39 13.41 -0.80 6.12
N PRO A 40 14.03 0.08 5.32
CA PRO A 40 13.68 0.19 3.91
C PRO A 40 13.87 -1.17 3.23
N PRO A 41 12.94 -1.59 2.35
CA PRO A 41 13.06 -2.86 1.64
C PRO A 41 14.38 -2.90 0.90
N ASN A 42 15.12 -4.00 1.08
CA ASN A 42 16.42 -4.22 0.47
C ASN A 42 16.24 -4.22 -1.05
N LEU A 43 16.67 -3.14 -1.73
CA LEU A 43 16.50 -3.00 -3.17
C LEU A 43 17.48 -3.95 -3.89
N PRO A 44 17.03 -4.66 -4.95
CA PRO A 44 17.93 -5.48 -5.76
C PRO A 44 19.10 -4.66 -6.33
N ALA A 45 20.24 -5.32 -6.54
CA ALA A 45 21.42 -4.70 -7.13
C ALA A 45 21.11 -4.11 -8.53
N GLY A 46 21.39 -2.82 -8.73
CA GLY A 46 21.17 -2.10 -9.98
C GLY A 46 19.94 -1.18 -10.02
N VAL A 47 19.15 -1.12 -8.95
CA VAL A 47 18.01 -0.20 -8.84
C VAL A 47 18.48 1.18 -8.41
N MET A 48 18.50 2.14 -9.34
CA MET A 48 18.70 3.56 -9.03
C MET A 48 17.34 4.20 -8.72
N VAL A 49 16.99 4.30 -7.44
CA VAL A 49 16.06 5.36 -7.02
C VAL A 49 16.85 6.66 -7.12
N HIS A 50 16.48 7.57 -8.02
CA HIS A 50 17.10 8.88 -8.11
C HIS A 50 17.19 9.50 -6.70
N GLN A 51 18.37 9.93 -6.24
CA GLN A 51 18.56 10.46 -4.88
C GLN A 51 17.61 11.62 -4.56
N ASP A 52 17.15 12.32 -5.60
CA ASP A 52 16.21 13.44 -5.47
C ASP A 52 14.73 13.01 -5.38
N LEU A 53 14.38 11.73 -5.54
CA LEU A 53 12.96 11.30 -5.48
C LEU A 53 12.35 11.54 -4.11
N GLU A 54 13.07 11.28 -3.02
CA GLU A 54 12.54 11.56 -1.68
C GLU A 54 12.43 13.06 -1.41
N ALA A 55 13.42 13.86 -1.83
CA ALA A 55 13.34 15.31 -1.74
C ALA A 55 12.16 15.87 -2.55
N LEU A 56 11.93 15.32 -3.75
CA LEU A 56 10.79 15.66 -4.60
C LEU A 56 9.48 15.27 -3.92
N LEU A 57 9.35 14.05 -3.39
CA LEU A 57 8.16 13.64 -2.66
C LEU A 57 7.86 14.56 -1.48
N ASN A 58 8.88 14.95 -0.72
CA ASN A 58 8.74 15.85 0.43
C ASN A 58 8.24 17.26 0.07
N SER A 59 8.24 17.63 -1.21
CA SER A 59 7.62 18.88 -1.69
C SER A 59 6.10 18.78 -1.91
N TYR A 60 5.54 17.57 -1.88
CA TYR A 60 4.11 17.30 -2.05
C TYR A 60 3.47 16.83 -0.73
N PRO A 61 2.16 17.06 -0.52
CA PRO A 61 1.48 16.61 0.68
C PRO A 61 1.37 15.07 0.76
N ALA A 62 1.73 14.51 1.92
CA ALA A 62 1.62 13.08 2.18
C ALA A 62 0.19 12.69 2.62
N ASN A 63 -0.74 12.69 1.67
CA ASN A 63 -2.15 12.37 1.94
C ASN A 63 -2.42 10.86 1.93
N TYR A 64 -3.40 10.41 2.71
CA TYR A 64 -3.96 9.06 2.57
C TYR A 64 -5.26 9.12 1.74
N LEU A 65 -5.30 8.39 0.63
CA LEU A 65 -6.42 8.39 -0.32
C LEU A 65 -7.54 7.40 0.06
N GLY A 66 -7.34 6.60 1.11
CA GLY A 66 -8.29 5.56 1.51
C GLY A 66 -7.95 4.20 0.91
N SER A 67 -8.99 3.38 0.75
CA SER A 67 -8.87 1.98 0.32
C SER A 67 -9.52 1.74 -1.04
N TRP A 68 -8.91 0.86 -1.83
CA TRP A 68 -9.40 0.42 -3.14
C TRP A 68 -9.49 -1.10 -3.21
N HIS A 69 -10.61 -1.64 -3.69
CA HIS A 69 -10.76 -3.09 -3.86
C HIS A 69 -10.17 -3.54 -5.19
N TYR A 70 -9.24 -4.49 -5.12
CA TYR A 70 -8.64 -5.09 -6.29
C TYR A 70 -9.60 -6.08 -6.96
N TRP A 71 -9.61 -6.03 -8.29
CA TRP A 71 -10.17 -7.07 -9.14
C TRP A 71 -9.21 -7.32 -10.30
N PRO A 72 -9.11 -8.56 -10.82
CA PRO A 72 -8.32 -8.79 -12.02
C PRO A 72 -8.81 -7.91 -13.16
N HIS A 73 -7.90 -7.13 -13.74
CA HIS A 73 -8.15 -6.15 -14.81
C HIS A 73 -8.90 -4.87 -14.41
N SER A 74 -9.16 -4.63 -13.11
CA SER A 74 -9.60 -3.29 -12.71
C SER A 74 -8.43 -2.31 -12.77
N THR A 75 -8.70 -1.10 -13.26
CA THR A 75 -7.76 0.00 -13.14
C THR A 75 -7.82 0.55 -11.73
N LEU A 76 -6.69 1.08 -11.25
CA LEU A 76 -6.68 1.92 -10.07
C LEU A 76 -7.53 3.19 -10.30
N PRO A 77 -7.91 3.91 -9.23
CA PRO A 77 -8.48 5.24 -9.39
C PRO A 77 -7.49 6.16 -10.10
N ASN A 78 -7.95 7.29 -10.62
CA ASN A 78 -7.05 8.29 -11.16
C ASN A 78 -6.17 8.87 -10.03
N LEU A 79 -4.84 8.77 -10.18
CA LEU A 79 -3.85 9.17 -9.17
C LEU A 79 -2.98 10.35 -9.61
N HIS A 80 -3.27 11.00 -10.75
CA HIS A 80 -2.41 12.01 -11.36
C HIS A 80 -2.10 13.20 -10.43
N ASP A 81 -3.08 13.64 -9.65
CA ASP A 81 -2.94 14.79 -8.74
C ASP A 81 -2.56 14.38 -7.32
N SER A 82 -2.17 13.11 -7.12
CA SER A 82 -1.97 12.52 -5.80
C SER A 82 -0.51 12.16 -5.52
N ILE A 83 0.45 12.91 -6.07
CA ILE A 83 1.88 12.70 -5.80
C ILE A 83 2.16 12.75 -4.29
N ASN A 84 3.01 11.84 -3.82
CA ASN A 84 3.31 11.60 -2.40
C ASN A 84 2.13 11.08 -1.58
N ALA A 85 0.96 10.83 -2.16
CA ALA A 85 -0.14 10.20 -1.43
C ALA A 85 0.05 8.68 -1.33
N THR A 86 -0.62 8.07 -0.36
CA THR A 86 -0.75 6.62 -0.23
C THR A 86 -2.16 6.14 -0.51
N LEU A 87 -2.25 4.95 -1.14
CA LEU A 87 -3.49 4.23 -1.38
C LEU A 87 -3.36 2.81 -0.84
N THR A 88 -4.34 2.35 -0.06
CA THR A 88 -4.39 0.96 0.36
C THR A 88 -5.19 0.14 -0.65
N VAL A 89 -4.56 -0.83 -1.31
CA VAL A 89 -5.24 -1.77 -2.20
C VAL A 89 -5.55 -3.05 -1.44
N LEU A 90 -6.82 -3.43 -1.38
CA LEU A 90 -7.31 -4.65 -0.74
C LEU A 90 -7.44 -5.75 -1.79
N ILE A 91 -6.59 -6.76 -1.71
CA ILE A 91 -6.53 -7.87 -2.66
C ILE A 91 -7.11 -9.12 -2.01
N PRO A 92 -8.25 -9.64 -2.48
CA PRO A 92 -8.73 -10.95 -2.05
C PRO A 92 -7.63 -12.01 -2.24
N LEU A 93 -7.35 -12.79 -1.20
CA LEU A 93 -6.27 -13.79 -1.25
C LEU A 93 -6.47 -14.85 -2.36
N SER A 94 -7.69 -15.03 -2.85
CA SER A 94 -8.01 -15.88 -4.01
C SER A 94 -7.37 -15.40 -5.33
N PHE A 95 -6.99 -14.13 -5.43
CA PHE A 95 -6.30 -13.58 -6.60
C PHE A 95 -4.77 -13.58 -6.47
N VAL A 96 -4.24 -13.94 -5.30
CA VAL A 96 -2.81 -13.98 -5.01
C VAL A 96 -2.24 -15.34 -5.44
N SER A 97 -2.05 -15.50 -6.76
CA SER A 97 -1.68 -16.78 -7.37
C SER A 97 -0.99 -16.61 -8.73
N TRP A 98 -0.17 -17.59 -9.12
CA TRP A 98 0.37 -17.73 -10.47
C TRP A 98 -0.71 -17.89 -11.55
N SER A 99 -1.91 -18.33 -11.16
CA SER A 99 -3.08 -18.41 -12.04
C SER A 99 -3.82 -17.07 -12.21
N ASN A 100 -3.33 -15.97 -11.63
CA ASN A 100 -3.85 -14.65 -11.93
C ASN A 100 -3.54 -14.28 -13.41
N PRO A 101 -4.55 -13.91 -14.23
CA PRO A 101 -4.34 -13.59 -15.64
C PRO A 101 -3.32 -12.47 -15.90
N ALA A 102 -3.26 -11.47 -15.02
CA ALA A 102 -2.35 -10.35 -15.16
C ALA A 102 -0.90 -10.76 -14.85
N VAL A 103 -0.71 -11.62 -13.83
CA VAL A 103 0.58 -12.26 -13.52
C VAL A 103 1.05 -13.11 -14.70
N ARG A 104 0.20 -13.98 -15.25
CA ARG A 104 0.56 -14.82 -16.43
C ARG A 104 0.95 -14.00 -17.65
N LYS A 105 0.31 -12.86 -17.86
CA LYS A 105 0.63 -11.96 -18.97
C LYS A 105 1.86 -11.10 -18.68
N ALA A 106 2.43 -11.17 -17.48
CA ALA A 106 3.44 -10.22 -17.00
C ALA A 106 2.99 -8.76 -17.25
N ALA A 107 1.76 -8.44 -16.81
CA ALA A 107 1.19 -7.10 -16.88
C ALA A 107 1.81 -6.20 -15.80
N ILE A 108 3.11 -5.96 -15.92
CA ILE A 108 3.92 -5.17 -15.00
C ILE A 108 5.01 -4.46 -15.80
N TRP A 109 5.16 -3.16 -15.56
CA TRP A 109 6.12 -2.30 -16.25
C TRP A 109 6.98 -1.56 -15.23
N GLY A 110 8.30 -1.66 -15.38
CA GLY A 110 9.26 -1.10 -14.43
C GLY A 110 9.79 -2.11 -13.40
N SER A 111 10.61 -1.61 -12.48
CA SER A 111 11.23 -2.40 -11.41
C SER A 111 11.41 -1.51 -10.20
N THR A 112 10.99 -1.98 -9.02
CA THR A 112 10.90 -1.23 -7.75
C THR A 112 9.86 -0.10 -7.78
N VAL A 113 9.95 0.77 -8.77
CA VAL A 113 8.95 1.77 -9.11
C VAL A 113 8.31 1.33 -10.43
N TYR A 114 6.98 1.21 -10.42
CA TYR A 114 6.19 0.66 -11.50
C TYR A 114 5.27 1.73 -12.08
N SER A 115 4.81 1.59 -13.32
CA SER A 115 3.70 2.42 -13.80
C SER A 115 2.41 2.06 -13.06
N ASP A 116 1.47 3.00 -12.97
CA ASP A 116 0.12 2.75 -12.46
C ASP A 116 -0.72 1.79 -13.33
N ASP A 117 -0.30 1.53 -14.57
CA ASP A 117 -0.81 0.45 -15.43
C ASP A 117 -0.41 -0.97 -14.97
N SER A 118 0.50 -1.10 -14.00
CA SER A 118 0.97 -2.41 -13.53
C SER A 118 -0.04 -3.10 -12.62
N ASP A 119 -0.20 -4.42 -12.79
CA ASP A 119 -1.02 -5.23 -11.89
C ASP A 119 -0.36 -5.38 -10.51
N ILE A 120 -1.13 -5.16 -9.46
CA ILE A 120 -0.61 -5.12 -8.09
C ILE A 120 -0.13 -6.50 -7.63
N VAL A 121 -0.80 -7.59 -8.00
CA VAL A 121 -0.33 -8.94 -7.64
C VAL A 121 0.99 -9.24 -8.31
N ALA A 122 1.12 -8.89 -9.60
CA ALA A 122 2.39 -9.01 -10.32
C ALA A 122 3.50 -8.14 -9.69
N MET A 123 3.19 -6.91 -9.27
CA MET A 123 4.14 -6.03 -8.56
C MET A 123 4.65 -6.67 -7.27
N LEU A 124 3.76 -7.24 -6.45
CA LEU A 124 4.14 -7.87 -5.19
C LEU A 124 5.06 -9.07 -5.38
N ILE A 125 4.77 -9.93 -6.38
CA ILE A 125 5.64 -11.06 -6.73
C ILE A 125 6.99 -10.53 -7.20
N HIS A 126 6.99 -9.66 -8.21
CA HIS A 126 8.22 -9.16 -8.85
C HIS A 126 9.13 -8.44 -7.84
N SER A 127 8.58 -7.64 -6.94
CA SER A 127 9.32 -6.96 -5.87
C SER A 127 9.70 -7.86 -4.69
N GLY A 128 9.17 -9.08 -4.62
CA GLY A 128 9.50 -10.06 -3.57
C GLY A 128 8.74 -9.84 -2.26
N HIS A 129 7.70 -9.00 -2.25
CA HIS A 129 6.84 -8.81 -1.07
C HIS A 129 5.97 -10.04 -0.79
N ILE A 130 5.69 -10.85 -1.80
CA ILE A 130 5.06 -12.16 -1.65
C ILE A 130 5.86 -13.22 -2.37
N LYS A 131 5.97 -14.40 -1.76
CA LYS A 131 6.46 -15.61 -2.41
C LYS A 131 5.29 -16.55 -2.61
N LEU A 132 5.06 -16.92 -3.86
CA LEU A 132 4.07 -17.93 -4.20
C LEU A 132 4.76 -19.27 -4.36
N SER A 133 4.19 -20.32 -3.76
CA SER A 133 4.65 -21.68 -3.98
C SER A 133 4.62 -21.99 -5.48
N ASP A 134 5.71 -22.55 -5.99
CA ASP A 134 5.78 -22.97 -7.39
C ASP A 134 4.74 -24.07 -7.65
N PRO A 135 3.83 -23.91 -8.62
CA PRO A 135 2.87 -24.95 -8.98
C PRO A 135 3.55 -26.27 -9.38
N LEU A 136 4.81 -26.25 -9.85
CA LEU A 136 5.60 -27.46 -10.17
C LEU A 136 6.23 -28.10 -8.93
N SER A 137 6.45 -27.34 -7.85
CA SER A 137 7.01 -27.85 -6.59
C SER A 137 5.97 -28.55 -5.72
N ALA A 138 4.67 -28.38 -6.00
CA ALA A 138 3.59 -29.09 -5.30
C ALA A 138 3.45 -30.57 -5.70
N ALA A 139 4.24 -31.06 -6.67
CA ALA A 139 4.16 -32.41 -7.21
C ALA A 139 4.95 -33.48 -6.45
N THR A 140 5.60 -33.16 -5.32
CA THR A 140 6.05 -34.18 -4.37
C THR A 140 4.94 -34.45 -3.34
N PRO A 141 4.21 -35.57 -3.44
CA PRO A 141 3.30 -35.96 -2.38
C PRO A 141 4.13 -36.43 -1.19
N SER A 142 4.44 -35.51 -0.28
CA SER A 142 4.81 -35.91 1.08
C SER A 142 3.61 -36.69 1.64
N LYS A 143 3.81 -37.98 1.91
CA LYS A 143 2.85 -38.82 2.65
C LYS A 143 2.53 -38.11 3.97
N VAL A 144 1.39 -37.43 4.04
CA VAL A 144 0.83 -36.96 5.30
C VAL A 144 -0.22 -37.97 5.72
N SER A 145 0.17 -38.80 6.68
CA SER A 145 -0.75 -39.61 7.48
C SER A 145 -1.80 -38.69 8.12
N PRO A 146 -3.07 -39.12 8.27
CA PRO A 146 -4.05 -38.34 8.97
C PRO A 146 -3.77 -38.46 10.47
N GLU A 147 -3.79 -37.32 11.17
CA GLU A 147 -3.81 -37.12 12.63
C GLU A 147 -2.56 -36.47 13.23
N GLY A 148 -2.80 -35.38 13.95
CA GLY A 148 -1.91 -34.84 14.96
C GLY A 148 -1.27 -33.51 14.61
N ASP A 149 -1.96 -32.45 15.04
CA ASP A 149 -1.42 -31.17 15.47
C ASP A 149 0.08 -31.23 15.82
N ARG A 150 0.92 -30.77 14.89
CA ARG A 150 2.36 -30.53 15.11
C ARG A 150 2.73 -29.22 14.46
N MET A 151 3.19 -28.27 15.29
CA MET A 151 3.88 -27.07 14.86
C MET A 151 5.15 -27.45 14.09
N ASP A 152 5.19 -27.12 12.80
CA ASP A 152 6.40 -27.15 12.00
C ASP A 152 7.31 -25.98 12.43
N VAL A 153 8.46 -26.34 13.00
CA VAL A 153 9.60 -25.49 13.31
C VAL A 153 10.32 -25.22 12.00
N ASP A 154 9.89 -24.20 11.26
CA ASP A 154 10.63 -23.43 10.23
C ASP A 154 9.64 -22.43 9.61
N GLY A 155 9.28 -21.40 10.37
CA GLY A 155 8.19 -20.47 10.07
C GLY A 155 8.45 -19.56 8.86
N GLU A 156 8.05 -19.99 7.67
CA GLU A 156 7.74 -19.11 6.54
C GLU A 156 6.22 -19.11 6.34
N PRO A 157 5.55 -17.94 6.35
CA PRO A 157 4.11 -17.87 6.14
C PRO A 157 3.78 -18.21 4.69
N THR A 158 3.59 -19.50 4.40
CA THR A 158 3.08 -19.93 3.10
C THR A 158 1.61 -19.48 2.99
N PHE A 159 1.33 -18.52 2.11
CA PHE A 159 -0.01 -18.06 1.81
C PHE A 159 -0.82 -19.19 1.15
N LYS A 160 -1.51 -20.00 1.95
CA LYS A 160 -2.55 -20.87 1.41
C LYS A 160 -3.67 -19.96 0.90
N SER A 161 -4.01 -20.07 -0.38
CA SER A 161 -5.23 -19.48 -0.95
C SER A 161 -6.38 -19.69 0.04
N GLY A 162 -6.88 -18.59 0.63
CA GLY A 162 -7.69 -18.64 1.84
C GLY A 162 -8.66 -17.47 1.95
N LYS A 163 -9.40 -17.42 3.06
CA LYS A 163 -10.31 -16.30 3.39
C LYS A 163 -9.47 -15.10 3.86
N GLY A 164 -9.89 -13.89 3.48
CA GLY A 164 -9.24 -12.65 3.87
C GLY A 164 -8.72 -11.83 2.68
N HIS A 165 -8.10 -10.71 3.00
CA HIS A 165 -7.51 -9.80 2.01
C HIS A 165 -6.05 -9.51 2.37
N LEU A 166 -5.23 -9.30 1.34
CA LEU A 166 -3.92 -8.69 1.47
C LEU A 166 -4.11 -7.17 1.31
N ALA A 167 -3.78 -6.41 2.35
CA ALA A 167 -3.77 -4.96 2.32
C ALA A 167 -2.39 -4.46 1.88
N VAL A 168 -2.35 -3.73 0.77
CA VAL A 168 -1.11 -3.27 0.15
C VAL A 168 -1.11 -1.75 0.12
N THR A 169 -0.17 -1.12 0.82
CA THR A 169 0.01 0.33 0.77
C THR A 169 0.92 0.69 -0.38
N LEU A 170 0.38 1.43 -1.34
CA LEU A 170 1.10 1.98 -2.48
C LEU A 170 1.36 3.46 -2.26
N ARG A 171 2.57 3.92 -2.61
CA ARG A 171 2.92 5.34 -2.68
C ARG A 171 2.93 5.79 -4.14
N VAL A 172 2.35 6.96 -4.36
CA VAL A 172 2.31 7.61 -5.67
C VAL A 172 3.55 8.49 -5.86
N TYR A 173 4.24 8.27 -6.98
CA TYR A 173 5.42 9.01 -7.42
C TYR A 173 5.14 9.71 -8.75
N PRO A 174 5.87 10.79 -9.07
CA PRO A 174 5.87 11.35 -10.41
C PRO A 174 6.29 10.29 -11.43
N ARG A 175 5.77 10.38 -12.65
CA ARG A 175 6.13 9.45 -13.73
C ARG A 175 7.64 9.38 -13.93
N LEU A 176 8.16 8.18 -14.15
CA LEU A 176 9.54 8.01 -14.61
C LEU A 176 9.66 8.31 -16.11
N ALA A 177 10.82 8.82 -16.52
CA ALA A 177 11.16 8.99 -17.93
C ALA A 177 11.39 7.63 -18.64
N HIS A 178 11.83 6.61 -17.88
CA HIS A 178 12.04 5.26 -18.36
C HIS A 178 11.74 4.26 -17.25
N TYR A 179 10.93 3.26 -17.57
CA TYR A 179 10.68 2.10 -16.73
C TYR A 179 11.54 0.93 -17.24
N PRO A 180 12.52 0.42 -16.47
CA PRO A 180 13.38 -0.67 -16.92
C PRO A 180 12.69 -2.04 -16.83
N SER A 181 13.06 -2.96 -17.74
CA SER A 181 12.68 -4.38 -17.70
C SER A 181 13.70 -5.20 -16.92
N ILE A 182 13.27 -5.93 -15.89
CA ILE A 182 14.11 -6.85 -15.11
C ILE A 182 13.38 -8.19 -14.92
N TYR A 183 14.13 -9.29 -14.78
CA TYR A 183 13.57 -10.56 -14.32
C TYR A 183 13.83 -10.71 -12.84
N SER A 184 12.76 -10.88 -12.05
CA SER A 184 12.82 -10.98 -10.60
C SER A 184 11.70 -11.87 -10.08
N ASN A 185 12.01 -12.72 -9.11
CA ASN A 185 11.02 -13.57 -8.40
C ASN A 185 10.07 -14.34 -9.34
N GLY A 186 10.58 -14.86 -10.46
CA GLY A 186 9.80 -15.66 -11.40
C GLY A 186 9.04 -14.85 -12.48
N VAL A 187 9.03 -13.52 -12.41
CA VAL A 187 8.32 -12.65 -13.37
C VAL A 187 9.32 -11.73 -14.08
N ARG A 188 9.17 -11.56 -15.40
CA ARG A 188 9.88 -10.51 -16.16
C ARG A 188 9.00 -9.27 -16.27
N SER A 189 9.43 -8.13 -15.75
CA SER A 189 8.77 -6.87 -16.02
C SER A 189 9.03 -6.37 -17.44
N ARG A 190 8.14 -5.53 -17.94
CA ARG A 190 8.25 -4.88 -19.25
C ARG A 190 8.93 -3.52 -19.10
N CYS A 191 9.60 -3.08 -20.14
CA CYS A 191 10.10 -1.70 -20.21
C CYS A 191 9.01 -0.76 -20.76
N TRP A 192 9.11 0.53 -20.45
CA TRP A 192 8.24 1.54 -21.02
C TRP A 192 8.89 2.93 -20.99
N ASP A 193 8.95 3.61 -22.14
CA ASP A 193 9.53 4.95 -22.28
C ASP A 193 8.50 6.09 -22.30
N SER A 194 7.23 5.79 -22.57
CA SER A 194 6.22 6.82 -22.87
C SER A 194 4.87 6.44 -22.28
N HIS A 195 4.62 6.95 -21.08
CA HIS A 195 3.44 6.71 -20.27
C HIS A 195 2.92 8.04 -19.70
N ASP A 196 1.60 8.21 -19.64
CA ASP A 196 0.93 9.46 -19.26
C ASP A 196 0.43 9.51 -17.81
N GLY A 197 0.33 8.36 -17.14
CA GLY A 197 -0.05 8.22 -15.74
C GLY A 197 1.06 8.53 -14.73
N VAL A 198 0.94 7.95 -13.53
CA VAL A 198 1.90 8.10 -12.43
C VAL A 198 2.79 6.88 -12.25
N SER A 199 3.66 6.94 -11.25
CA SER A 199 4.45 5.82 -10.80
C SER A 199 3.99 5.34 -9.42
N LEU A 200 4.15 4.05 -9.14
CA LEU A 200 3.76 3.40 -7.90
C LEU A 200 4.92 2.63 -7.30
N LYS A 201 5.04 2.69 -5.97
CA LYS A 201 5.94 1.84 -5.19
C LYS A 201 5.17 1.16 -4.07
N VAL A 202 5.45 -0.10 -3.81
CA VAL A 202 4.93 -0.81 -2.64
C VAL A 202 5.68 -0.32 -1.41
N GLU A 203 4.97 0.17 -0.40
CA GLU A 203 5.53 0.61 0.88
C GLU A 203 5.32 -0.40 2.00
N ALA A 204 4.14 -1.00 2.06
CA ALA A 204 3.78 -1.94 3.10
C ALA A 204 2.82 -2.99 2.57
N VAL A 205 2.88 -4.18 3.17
CA VAL A 205 2.00 -5.30 2.88
C VAL A 205 1.61 -5.94 4.21
N ALA A 206 0.31 -6.05 4.45
CA ALA A 206 -0.24 -6.66 5.66
C ALA A 206 -1.38 -7.61 5.29
N ILE A 207 -1.58 -8.63 6.12
CA ILE A 207 -2.75 -9.52 6.00
C ILE A 207 -3.87 -8.92 6.82
N ASP A 208 -5.02 -8.70 6.21
CA ASP A 208 -6.26 -8.38 6.93
C ASP A 208 -7.15 -9.63 6.99
N PRO A 209 -7.21 -10.31 8.14
CA PRO A 209 -8.01 -11.53 8.29
C PRO A 209 -9.50 -11.25 8.48
N TYR A 210 -9.93 -9.99 8.67
CA TYR A 210 -11.30 -9.64 9.06
C TYR A 210 -12.15 -9.07 7.93
N LEU A 211 -11.55 -8.67 6.81
CA LEU A 211 -12.29 -8.43 5.57
C LEU A 211 -12.64 -9.77 4.91
N ILE A 212 -13.86 -10.26 5.13
CA ILE A 212 -14.45 -11.40 4.43
C ILE A 212 -15.29 -10.84 3.26
N PRO A 213 -15.19 -11.41 2.04
CA PRO A 213 -16.02 -10.97 0.90
C PRO A 213 -17.52 -11.18 1.14
#